data_AF-A0A4Q3US77-F1
#
_entry.id   AF-A0A4Q3US77-F1
#
_cell.length_a   1.000
_cell.length_b   1.000
_cell.length_c   1.000
_cell.angle_alpha   90.00
_cell.angle_beta   90.00
_cell.angle_gamma   90.00
#
_symmetry.space_group_name_H-M   'P 1'
#
loop_
_entity.id
_entity.type
_entity.pdbx_description
1 polymer ?
#
loop_
_entity_poly.entity_id
_entity_poly.type
_entity_poly.pdbx_seq_one_letter_code
_entity_poly.pdbx_strand_id
1 'polypeptide(L)'
;MRIPYDSLCLQAVVGELQPWIGSRVRKVRAAGPLSVVLELRGPGDGMFLLSADPQRPRAHFVTRLPTSELTIFMQGLRKRIEGMRLVGVEQVGGDRILE
;
A
#
# COMPACT_ATOMS: atom_id res chain seq x y z
N MET A 1 18.20 -16.98 -0.54
CA MET A 1 17.00 -17.40 0.21
C MET A 1 15.87 -16.45 -0.15
N ARG A 2 14.75 -16.94 -0.72
CA ARG A 2 13.59 -16.10 -1.03
C ARG A 2 12.58 -16.29 0.10
N ILE A 3 12.51 -15.34 1.02
CA ILE A 3 11.54 -15.36 2.11
C ILE A 3 10.17 -15.02 1.50
N PRO A 4 9.17 -15.91 1.62
CA PRO A 4 7.82 -15.63 1.13
C PRO A 4 7.17 -14.52 1.95
N TYR A 5 6.27 -13.75 1.34
CA TYR A 5 5.51 -12.72 2.06
C TYR A 5 4.43 -13.39 2.92
N ASP A 6 4.71 -13.52 4.21
CA ASP A 6 3.87 -14.18 5.21
C ASP A 6 3.21 -13.16 6.17
N SER A 7 2.47 -13.66 7.17
CA SER A 7 1.80 -12.80 8.15
C SER A 7 2.78 -12.09 9.08
N LEU A 8 3.96 -12.64 9.34
CA LEU A 8 4.98 -11.98 10.16
C LEU A 8 5.59 -10.78 9.43
N CYS A 9 5.82 -10.94 8.12
CA CYS A 9 6.20 -9.85 7.23
C CYS A 9 5.14 -8.75 7.22
N LEU A 10 3.85 -9.10 7.16
CA LEU A 10 2.77 -8.13 7.22
C LEU A 10 2.72 -7.40 8.57
N GLN A 11 2.94 -8.10 9.69
CA GLN A 11 2.98 -7.47 11.01
C GLN A 11 4.10 -6.42 11.13
N ALA A 12 5.28 -6.70 10.55
CA ALA A 12 6.34 -5.71 10.48
C ALA A 12 5.91 -4.48 9.66
N VAL A 13 5.23 -4.68 8.54
CA VAL A 13 4.69 -3.60 7.69
C VAL A 13 3.66 -2.75 8.43
N VAL A 14 2.78 -3.37 9.24
CA VAL A 14 1.85 -2.64 10.11
C VAL A 14 2.63 -1.75 11.08
N GLY A 15 3.66 -2.28 11.73
CA GLY A 15 4.55 -1.51 12.61
C GLY A 15 5.21 -0.32 11.91
N GLU A 16 5.68 -0.51 10.67
CA GLU A 16 6.25 0.56 9.85
C GLU A 16 5.22 1.62 9.43
N LEU A 17 3.95 1.25 9.29
CA LEU A 17 2.86 2.16 8.95
C LEU A 17 2.29 2.93 10.16
N GLN A 18 2.48 2.46 11.39
CA GLN A 18 1.96 3.15 12.59
C GLN A 18 2.34 4.64 12.65
N PRO A 19 3.60 5.07 12.38
CA PRO A 19 3.97 6.48 12.36
C PRO A 19 3.28 7.30 11.24
N TRP A 20 2.70 6.63 10.24
CA TRP A 20 2.02 7.25 9.11
C TRP A 20 0.52 7.45 9.34
N ILE A 21 -0.04 7.00 10.46
CA ILE A 21 -1.43 7.34 10.81
C ILE A 21 -1.59 8.87 10.87
N GLY A 22 -2.66 9.37 10.24
CA GLY A 22 -2.90 10.80 10.00
C GLY A 22 -2.33 11.34 8.68
N SER A 23 -1.50 10.57 7.98
CA SER A 23 -0.94 10.96 6.68
C SER A 23 -2.03 11.14 5.63
N ARG A 24 -1.81 12.07 4.70
CA ARG A 24 -2.71 12.30 3.57
C ARG A 24 -2.25 11.51 2.34
N VAL A 25 -3.18 10.84 1.66
CA VAL A 25 -2.93 10.25 0.33
C VAL A 25 -2.87 11.39 -0.69
N ARG A 26 -1.68 11.69 -1.22
CA ARG A 26 -1.48 12.75 -2.23
C ARG A 26 -1.92 12.30 -3.61
N LYS A 27 -1.51 11.10 -4.01
CA LYS A 27 -1.74 10.51 -5.32
C LYS A 27 -1.81 8.98 -5.18
N VAL A 28 -2.56 8.34 -6.06
CA VAL A 28 -2.55 6.90 -6.24
C VAL A 28 -1.97 6.61 -7.62
N ARG A 29 -0.96 5.75 -7.72
CA ARG A 29 -0.32 5.39 -9.00
C ARG A 29 -0.52 3.92 -9.30
N ALA A 30 -0.69 3.60 -10.59
CA ALA A 30 -0.73 2.21 -11.01
C ALA A 30 0.66 1.58 -10.90
N ALA A 31 0.71 0.38 -10.35
CA ALA A 31 1.90 -0.46 -10.26
C ALA A 31 1.75 -1.80 -10.98
N GLY A 32 0.53 -2.10 -11.44
CA GLY A 32 0.14 -3.32 -12.14
C GLY A 32 -1.39 -3.41 -12.23
N PRO A 33 -1.94 -4.45 -12.88
CA PRO A 33 -3.40 -4.60 -13.02
C PRO A 33 -4.15 -4.64 -11.68
N LEU A 34 -3.55 -5.28 -10.67
CA LEU A 34 -4.06 -5.43 -9.31
C LEU A 34 -3.08 -4.82 -8.28
N SER A 35 -2.40 -3.73 -8.63
CA SER A 35 -1.40 -3.13 -7.75
C SER A 35 -1.34 -1.62 -7.85
N VAL A 36 -1.20 -0.97 -6.69
CA VAL A 36 -1.13 0.49 -6.55
C VAL A 36 0.04 0.92 -5.69
N VAL A 37 0.51 2.13 -5.95
CA VAL A 37 1.32 2.88 -4.98
C VAL A 37 0.49 4.06 -4.47
N LEU A 38 0.39 4.18 -3.15
CA LEU A 38 -0.14 5.35 -2.46
C LEU A 38 1.02 6.30 -2.14
N GLU A 39 1.01 7.50 -2.69
CA GLU A 39 1.89 8.57 -2.23
C GLU A 39 1.30 9.16 -0.94
N LEU A 40 1.98 8.98 0.18
CA LEU A 40 1.57 9.47 1.50
C LEU A 40 2.38 10.71 1.87
N ARG A 41 1.70 11.67 2.51
CA ARG A 41 2.32 12.83 3.16
C ARG A 41 2.07 12.80 4.65
N GLY A 42 3.11 12.57 5.44
CA GLY A 42 3.04 12.47 6.89
C GLY A 42 4.37 12.84 7.54
N PRO A 43 5.04 11.92 8.27
CA PRO A 43 6.40 12.13 8.80
C PRO A 43 7.42 12.54 7.72
N GLY A 44 7.15 12.17 6.47
CA GLY A 44 7.84 12.62 5.27
C GLY A 44 6.96 12.37 4.04
N ASP A 45 7.58 12.36 2.86
CA ASP A 45 6.96 11.85 1.64
C ASP A 45 7.27 10.36 1.52
N GLY A 46 6.23 9.53 1.46
CA GLY A 46 6.33 8.07 1.39
C GLY A 46 5.57 7.51 0.19
N MET A 47 6.04 6.36 -0.32
CA MET A 47 5.38 5.65 -1.41
C MET A 47 5.09 4.23 -0.95
N PHE A 48 3.83 3.93 -0.69
CA PHE A 48 3.40 2.64 -0.15
C PHE A 48 2.75 1.77 -1.24
N LEU A 49 3.38 0.65 -1.56
CA LEU A 49 2.86 -0.32 -2.53
C LEU A 49 1.84 -1.25 -1.86
N LEU A 50 0.71 -1.44 -2.53
CA LEU A 50 -0.26 -2.50 -2.26
C LEU A 50 -0.38 -3.36 -3.53
N SER A 51 -0.12 -4.66 -3.42
CA SER A 51 -0.20 -5.60 -4.53
C SER A 51 -1.08 -6.79 -4.15
N ALA A 52 -2.22 -6.91 -4.85
CA ALA A 52 -3.09 -8.07 -4.83
C ALA A 52 -2.85 -8.99 -6.05
N ASP A 53 -1.65 -8.92 -6.64
CA ASP A 53 -1.25 -9.81 -7.71
C ASP A 53 -1.15 -11.26 -7.18
N PRO A 54 -1.75 -12.26 -7.84
CA PRO A 54 -1.80 -13.63 -7.33
C PRO A 54 -0.41 -14.29 -7.23
N GLN A 55 0.55 -13.84 -8.04
CA GLN A 55 1.92 -14.36 -8.04
C GLN A 55 2.84 -13.56 -7.10
N ARG A 56 2.45 -12.32 -6.74
CA ARG A 56 3.29 -11.42 -5.96
C ARG A 56 2.49 -10.61 -4.91
N PRO A 57 1.66 -11.23 -4.05
CA PRO A 57 0.88 -10.51 -3.06
C PRO A 57 1.81 -9.93 -1.99
N ARG A 58 1.81 -8.60 -1.82
CA ARG A 58 2.69 -7.90 -0.87
C ARG A 58 2.27 -6.46 -0.63
N ALA A 59 2.63 -5.93 0.54
CA ALA A 59 2.57 -4.52 0.87
C ALA A 59 3.90 -4.07 1.49
N HIS A 60 4.43 -2.89 1.11
CA HIS A 60 5.65 -2.30 1.67
C HIS A 60 5.91 -0.90 1.09
N PHE A 61 6.76 -0.12 1.75
CA PHE A 61 7.30 1.10 1.18
C PHE A 61 8.28 0.84 0.03
N VAL A 62 8.16 1.60 -1.05
CA VAL A 62 9.04 1.54 -2.22
C VAL A 62 9.80 2.85 -2.38
N THR A 63 11.03 2.78 -2.89
CA THR A 63 11.85 3.96 -3.19
C THR A 63 11.78 4.38 -4.65
N ARG A 64 11.21 3.54 -5.51
CA ARG A 64 11.08 3.78 -6.96
C ARG A 64 9.65 3.56 -7.39
N LEU A 65 9.12 4.49 -8.18
CA LEU A 65 7.79 4.36 -8.75
C LEU A 65 7.78 3.32 -9.87
N PRO A 66 6.93 2.28 -9.79
CA PRO A 66 6.67 1.42 -10.92
C PRO A 66 5.87 2.21 -11.97
N THR A 67 6.15 1.93 -13.24
CA THR A 67 5.37 2.46 -14.37
C THR A 67 4.41 1.37 -14.82
N SER A 68 3.11 1.67 -14.83
CA SER A 68 2.08 0.76 -15.32
C SER A 68 0.90 1.55 -15.89
N GLU A 69 0.13 0.89 -16.75
CA GLU A 69 -1.06 1.47 -17.36
C GLU A 69 -2.21 1.60 -16.35
N LEU A 70 -3.03 2.64 -16.54
CA LEU A 70 -4.18 2.89 -15.70
C LEU A 70 -5.35 1.99 -16.10
N THR A 71 -5.80 1.16 -15.17
CA THR A 71 -7.02 0.36 -15.35
C THR A 71 -8.25 1.09 -14.81
N ILE A 72 -9.46 0.67 -15.20
CA ILE A 72 -10.73 1.24 -14.68
C ILE A 72 -10.81 1.10 -13.15
N PHE A 73 -10.33 -0.01 -12.60
CA PHE A 73 -10.22 -0.21 -11.16
C PHE A 73 -9.35 0.88 -10.50
N MET A 74 -8.21 1.21 -11.10
CA MET A 74 -7.31 2.27 -10.60
C MET A 74 -7.97 3.65 -10.65
N GLN A 75 -8.70 3.94 -11.71
CA GLN A 75 -9.42 5.21 -11.84
C GLN A 75 -10.52 5.34 -10.77
N GLY A 76 -11.27 4.27 -10.51
CA GLY A 76 -12.27 4.22 -9.45
C GLY A 76 -11.67 4.41 -8.05
N LEU A 77 -10.55 3.74 -7.77
CA LEU A 77 -9.86 3.86 -6.49
C LEU A 77 -9.34 5.28 -6.26
N ARG A 78 -8.66 5.87 -7.26
CA ARG A 78 -8.17 7.25 -7.24
C ARG A 78 -9.24 8.25 -6.80
N LYS A 79 -10.40 8.19 -7.47
CA LYS A 79 -11.54 9.09 -7.19
C LYS A 79 -12.03 8.99 -5.74
N ARG A 80 -11.87 7.83 -5.10
CA ARG A 80 -12.34 7.59 -3.74
C ARG A 80 -11.33 8.01 -2.67
N ILE A 81 -10.04 7.69 -2.87
CA ILE A 81 -9.06 7.78 -1.78
C ILE A 81 -8.02 8.90 -1.93
N GLU A 82 -7.84 9.48 -3.12
CA GLU A 82 -6.94 10.63 -3.25
C GLU A 82 -7.44 11.80 -2.41
N GLY A 83 -6.54 12.38 -1.61
CA GLY A 83 -6.84 13.45 -0.67
C GLY A 83 -7.37 12.99 0.68
N MET A 84 -7.72 11.70 0.88
CA MET A 84 -8.14 11.15 2.17
C MET A 84 -6.98 11.07 3.16
N ARG A 85 -7.30 10.88 4.45
CA ARG A 85 -6.32 10.62 5.51
C ARG A 85 -6.33 9.14 5.87
N LEU A 86 -5.14 8.59 6.12
CA LEU A 86 -4.98 7.28 6.75
C LEU A 86 -5.39 7.40 8.22
N VAL A 87 -6.42 6.69 8.65
CA VAL A 87 -7.00 6.82 10.00
C VAL A 87 -6.62 5.70 10.96
N GLY A 88 -6.18 4.58 10.42
CA GLY A 88 -5.77 3.40 11.16
C GLY A 88 -5.03 2.44 10.23
N VAL A 89 -4.36 1.48 10.85
CA VAL A 89 -3.79 0.33 10.15
C VAL A 89 -3.69 -0.83 11.12
N GLU A 90 -4.14 -2.02 10.71
CA GLU A 90 -4.01 -3.23 11.53
C GLU A 90 -3.87 -4.51 10.69
N GLN A 91 -3.30 -5.54 11.33
CA GLN A 91 -3.34 -6.91 10.82
C GLN A 91 -4.53 -7.64 11.43
N VAL A 92 -5.36 -8.24 10.58
CA VAL A 92 -6.55 -8.96 11.06
C VAL A 92 -6.18 -10.40 11.45
N GLY A 93 -6.36 -10.73 12.73
CA GLY A 93 -6.30 -12.11 13.24
C GLY A 93 -4.96 -12.84 13.07
N GLY A 94 -3.86 -12.10 12.84
CA GLY A 94 -2.54 -12.69 12.54
C GLY A 94 -2.44 -13.33 11.15
N ASP A 95 -3.39 -13.05 10.25
CA ASP A 95 -3.38 -13.52 8.86
C ASP A 95 -2.81 -12.44 7.92
N ARG A 96 -2.70 -12.74 6.62
CA ARG A 96 -2.21 -11.81 5.59
C ARG A 96 -3.31 -10.86 5.11
N ILE A 97 -4.01 -10.27 6.06
CA ILE A 97 -5.09 -9.31 5.83
C ILE A 97 -4.69 -7.99 6.49
N LEU A 98 -4.63 -6.94 5.68
CA LEU A 98 -4.30 -5.57 6.08
C LEU A 98 -5.56 -4.72 5.99
N GLU A 99 -5.90 -4.06 7.09
CA GLU A 99 -6.98 -3.06 7.18
C GLU A 99 -6.40 -1.67 7.43
#